data_AF-A0AAD4ZNN8-F1
#
_entry.id   AF-A0AAD4ZNN8-F1
#
_cell.length_a   1.000
_cell.length_b   1.000
_cell.length_c   1.000
_cell.angle_alpha   90.00
_cell.angle_beta   90.00
_cell.angle_gamma   90.00
#
_symmetry.space_group_name_H-M   'P 1'
#
loop_
_entity.id
_entity.type
_entity.pdbx_description
1 polymer ?
#
loop_
_entity_poly.entity_id
_entity_poly.type
_entity_poly.pdbx_seq_one_letter_code
_entity_poly.pdbx_strand_id
1 'polypeptide(L)'
;MKHLEIMLKILRMRKLYAKFSKCQFWLDRVSFLGHVISAEGIYVDPEKIEAVVNWARPTSVTKIRSFLRLAEYYCRFVEGFSVIAAPLTLLTRKGIKFE
;
A
#
# COMPACT_ATOMS: atom_id res chain seq x y z
N MET A 1 -8.26 20.73 17.35
CA MET A 1 -8.55 21.96 16.56
C MET A 1 -7.33 22.79 16.19
N LYS A 2 -6.39 23.05 17.12
CA LYS A 2 -5.19 23.90 16.87
C LYS A 2 -4.44 23.58 15.56
N HIS A 3 -4.20 22.31 15.25
CA HIS A 3 -3.51 21.92 14.01
C HIS A 3 -4.25 22.31 12.73
N LEU A 4 -5.57 22.14 12.69
CA LEU A 4 -6.38 22.48 11.52
C LEU A 4 -6.38 23.99 11.28
N GLU A 5 -6.53 24.79 12.33
CA GLU A 5 -6.46 26.25 12.24
C GLU A 5 -5.11 26.74 11.70
N ILE A 6 -4.01 26.16 12.19
CA ILE A 6 -2.65 26.49 11.71
C ILE A 6 -2.52 26.13 10.23
N MET A 7 -2.94 24.93 9.81
CA MET A 7 -2.89 24.50 8.42
C MET A 7 -3.70 25.41 7.50
N LEU A 8 -4.94 25.76 7.88
CA LEU A 8 -5.79 26.65 7.10
C LEU A 8 -5.22 28.08 7.00
N LYS A 9 -4.60 28.59 8.09
CA LYS A 9 -3.89 29.88 8.07
C LYS A 9 -2.70 29.85 7.10
N ILE A 10 -1.90 28.79 7.12
CA ILE A 10 -0.76 28.63 6.21
C ILE A 10 -1.21 28.56 4.75
N LEU A 11 -2.25 27.77 4.46
CA LEU A 11 -2.84 27.67 3.12
C LEU A 11 -3.31 29.05 2.62
N ARG A 12 -4.04 29.79 3.46
CA ARG A 12 -4.49 31.15 3.14
C ARG A 12 -3.34 32.12 2.89
N MET A 13 -2.33 32.12 3.75
CA MET A 13 -1.14 32.97 3.62
C MET A 13 -0.38 32.69 2.32
N ARG A 14 -0.30 31.42 1.91
CA ARG A 14 0.39 31.00 0.68
C ARG A 14 -0.52 31.01 -0.56
N LYS A 15 -1.77 31.48 -0.46
CA LYS A 15 -2.76 31.44 -1.55
C LYS A 15 -2.95 30.04 -2.17
N LEU A 16 -2.86 29.01 -1.33
CA LEU A 16 -3.15 27.62 -1.71
C LEU A 16 -4.60 27.29 -1.34
N TYR A 17 -5.31 26.66 -2.26
CA TYR A 17 -6.73 26.34 -2.10
C TYR A 17 -6.94 24.83 -2.14
N ALA A 18 -7.52 24.27 -1.07
CA ALA A 18 -7.95 22.89 -1.05
C ALA A 18 -9.34 22.77 -1.68
N LYS A 19 -9.55 21.73 -2.50
CA LYS A 19 -10.89 21.42 -3.02
C LYS A 19 -11.72 20.80 -1.91
N PHE A 20 -12.77 21.49 -1.47
CA PHE A 20 -13.61 21.03 -0.35
C PHE A 20 -14.15 19.61 -0.56
N SER A 21 -14.54 19.25 -1.78
CA SER A 21 -15.03 17.90 -2.11
C SER A 21 -14.00 16.76 -1.92
N LYS A 22 -12.73 17.07 -1.69
CA LYS A 22 -11.66 16.12 -1.39
C LYS A 22 -11.17 16.21 0.06
N CYS A 23 -11.71 17.13 0.84
CA CYS A 23 -11.35 17.30 2.24
C CYS A 23 -12.23 16.41 3.10
N GLN A 24 -11.61 15.70 4.03
CA GLN A 24 -12.28 14.82 4.98
C GLN A 24 -11.88 15.27 6.39
N PHE A 25 -12.87 15.46 7.27
CA PHE A 25 -12.66 15.94 8.63
C PHE A 25 -13.44 15.05 9.60
N TRP A 26 -12.95 14.94 10.83
CA TRP A 26 -13.62 14.20 11.91
C TRP A 26 -13.95 12.75 11.56
N LEU A 27 -12.99 12.06 10.95
CA LEU A 27 -13.08 10.63 10.71
C LEU A 27 -12.18 9.88 11.70
N ASP A 28 -12.67 8.73 12.18
CA ASP A 28 -11.87 7.80 12.98
C ASP A 28 -10.87 7.03 12.11
N ARG A 29 -11.13 6.94 10.80
CA ARG A 29 -10.27 6.31 9.80
C ARG A 29 -10.16 7.17 8.55
N VAL A 30 -8.96 7.31 8.01
CA VAL A 30 -8.71 8.08 6.79
C VAL A 30 -7.80 7.33 5.81
N SER A 31 -8.18 7.31 4.54
CA SER A 31 -7.33 6.78 3.47
C SER A 31 -6.30 7.82 3.05
N PHE A 32 -5.01 7.50 3.20
CA PHE A 32 -3.90 8.37 2.87
C PHE A 32 -2.75 7.60 2.23
N LEU A 33 -2.34 8.03 1.03
CA LEU A 33 -1.25 7.41 0.24
C LEU A 33 -1.39 5.88 0.06
N GLY A 34 -2.63 5.39 -0.03
CA GLY A 34 -2.94 3.97 -0.18
C GLY A 34 -2.73 3.14 1.08
N HIS A 35 -2.88 3.79 2.24
CA HIS A 35 -3.01 3.19 3.56
C HIS A 35 -4.27 3.71 4.23
N VAL A 36 -4.82 2.95 5.17
CA VAL A 36 -5.88 3.39 6.06
C VAL A 36 -5.26 3.70 7.42
N ILE A 37 -5.34 4.96 7.85
CA ILE A 37 -4.80 5.43 9.13
C ILE A 37 -5.94 5.55 10.13
N SER A 38 -5.70 5.06 11.35
CA SER A 38 -6.65 5.09 12.47
C SER A 38 -5.91 5.27 13.79
N ALA A 39 -6.65 5.36 14.90
CA ALA A 39 -6.07 5.46 16.24
C ALA A 39 -5.25 4.23 16.63
N GLU A 40 -5.63 3.05 16.12
CA GLU A 40 -4.98 1.78 16.40
C GLU A 40 -3.69 1.56 15.58
N GLY A 41 -3.51 2.33 14.50
CA GLY A 41 -2.32 2.27 13.67
C GLY A 41 -2.59 2.46 12.19
N ILE A 42 -1.62 2.01 11.38
CA ILE A 42 -1.62 2.09 9.93
C ILE A 42 -1.95 0.72 9.36
N TYR A 43 -2.98 0.67 8.52
CA TYR A 43 -3.46 -0.54 7.85
C TYR A 43 -3.23 -0.42 6.35
N VAL A 44 -3.12 -1.57 5.68
CA VAL A 44 -3.12 -1.63 4.22
C VAL A 44 -4.53 -1.37 3.70
N ASP A 45 -4.63 -0.62 2.61
CA ASP A 45 -5.88 -0.44 1.89
C ASP A 45 -6.45 -1.80 1.42
N PRO A 46 -7.70 -2.17 1.76
CA PRO A 46 -8.31 -3.43 1.34
C PRO A 46 -8.28 -3.64 -0.19
N GLU A 47 -8.46 -2.58 -0.99
CA GLU A 47 -8.42 -2.68 -2.47
C GLU A 47 -7.06 -3.20 -2.97
N LYS A 48 -6.00 -2.84 -2.25
CA LYS A 48 -4.63 -3.25 -2.57
C LYS A 48 -4.34 -4.69 -2.16
N ILE A 49 -4.94 -5.16 -1.07
CA ILE A 49 -4.91 -6.58 -0.67
C ILE A 49 -5.64 -7.40 -1.72
N GLU A 50 -6.81 -6.94 -2.17
CA GLU A 50 -7.63 -7.63 -3.15
C GLU A 50 -6.88 -7.87 -4.48
N ALA A 51 -6.09 -6.90 -4.94
CA ALA A 51 -5.25 -7.07 -6.13
C ALA A 51 -4.19 -8.18 -6.00
N VAL A 52 -3.66 -8.41 -4.78
CA VAL A 52 -2.71 -9.51 -4.51
C VAL A 52 -3.45 -10.84 -4.39
N VAL A 53 -4.61 -10.86 -3.73
CA VAL A 53 -5.46 -12.06 -3.55
C VAL A 53 -5.98 -12.57 -4.89
N ASN A 54 -6.44 -11.67 -5.75
CA ASN A 54 -6.99 -12.00 -7.06
C ASN A 54 -5.92 -12.12 -8.15
N TRP A 55 -4.63 -12.05 -7.80
CA TRP A 55 -3.56 -12.17 -8.77
C TRP A 55 -3.52 -13.58 -9.37
N ALA A 56 -3.69 -13.69 -10.69
CA ALA A 56 -3.64 -14.97 -11.38
C ALA A 56 -2.29 -15.66 -11.18
N ARG A 57 -2.32 -17.00 -10.96
CA ARG A 57 -1.10 -17.80 -10.75
C ARG A 57 -0.04 -17.45 -11.81
N PRO A 58 1.13 -16.91 -11.41
CA PRO A 58 2.15 -16.50 -12.37
C PRO A 58 2.75 -17.73 -13.06
N THR A 59 2.74 -17.72 -14.39
CA THR A 59 3.22 -18.84 -15.23
C THR A 59 4.60 -18.63 -15.83
N SER A 60 5.29 -17.55 -15.47
CA SER A 60 6.62 -17.25 -15.99
C SER A 60 7.47 -16.47 -14.99
N VAL A 61 8.79 -16.56 -15.15
CA VAL A 61 9.78 -15.83 -14.32
C VAL A 61 9.46 -14.34 -14.26
N THR A 62 9.11 -13.73 -15.40
CA THR A 62 8.77 -12.30 -15.47
C THR A 62 7.53 -11.98 -14.65
N LYS A 63 6.48 -12.82 -14.74
CA LYS A 63 5.25 -12.64 -13.96
C LYS A 63 5.49 -12.82 -12.46
N ILE A 64 6.36 -13.77 -12.06
CA ILE A 64 6.76 -13.93 -10.65
C ILE A 64 7.47 -12.67 -10.14
N ARG A 65 8.43 -12.12 -10.89
CA ARG A 65 9.12 -10.89 -10.46
C ARG A 65 8.15 -9.72 -10.32
N SER A 66 7.21 -9.56 -11.24
CA SER A 66 6.18 -8.52 -11.14
C SER A 66 5.31 -8.69 -9.90
N PHE A 67 4.88 -9.92 -9.61
CA PHE A 67 4.12 -10.24 -8.40
C PHE A 67 4.92 -9.94 -7.12
N LEU A 68 6.16 -10.41 -7.04
CA LEU A 68 7.03 -10.20 -5.88
C LEU A 68 7.25 -8.70 -5.61
N ARG A 69 7.48 -7.89 -6.64
CA ARG A 69 7.61 -6.42 -6.50
C ARG A 69 6.35 -5.76 -5.94
N LEU A 70 5.17 -6.22 -6.37
CA LEU A 70 3.91 -5.73 -5.83
C LEU A 70 3.75 -6.13 -4.36
N ALA A 71 4.00 -7.41 -4.05
CA ALA A 71 3.85 -7.97 -2.72
C ALA A 71 4.86 -7.37 -1.70
N GLU A 72 6.06 -7.02 -2.16
CA GLU A 72 7.12 -6.41 -1.32
C GLU A 72 6.69 -5.08 -0.69
N TYR A 73 5.86 -4.29 -1.37
CA TYR A 73 5.32 -3.04 -0.81
C TYR A 73 4.47 -3.28 0.46
N TYR A 74 3.88 -4.48 0.58
CA TYR A 74 3.05 -4.88 1.72
C TYR A 74 3.77 -5.80 2.71
N CYS A 75 5.03 -6.16 2.45
CA CYS A 75 5.84 -7.08 3.25
C CYS A 75 5.83 -6.73 4.76
N ARG A 76 5.88 -5.44 5.11
CA ARG A 76 5.83 -4.97 6.51
C ARG A 76 4.54 -5.31 7.26
N PHE A 77 3.49 -5.71 6.57
CA PHE A 77 2.19 -6.09 7.13
C PHE A 77 1.96 -7.60 7.09
N VAL A 78 2.90 -8.39 6.55
CA VAL A 78 2.82 -9.85 6.46
C VAL A 78 3.96 -10.43 7.30
N GLU A 79 3.60 -10.97 8.46
CA GLU A 79 4.58 -11.64 9.32
C GLU A 79 5.23 -12.83 8.58
N GLY A 80 6.56 -12.89 8.62
CA GLY A 80 7.31 -13.95 7.95
C GLY A 80 7.29 -13.89 6.41
N PHE A 81 6.99 -12.73 5.81
CA PHE A 81 6.91 -12.57 4.36
C PHE A 81 8.11 -13.16 3.59
N SER A 82 9.33 -12.95 4.09
CA SER A 82 10.55 -13.45 3.44
C SER A 82 10.57 -14.99 3.34
N VAL A 83 10.06 -15.68 4.35
CA VAL A 83 9.94 -17.15 4.38
C VAL A 83 8.87 -17.61 3.40
N ILE A 84 7.72 -16.93 3.37
CA ILE A 84 6.61 -17.23 2.47
C ILE A 84 6.99 -16.99 1.00
N ALA A 85 7.75 -15.92 0.71
CA ALA A 85 8.17 -15.53 -0.64
C ALA A 85 9.42 -16.28 -1.13
N ALA A 86 10.10 -17.05 -0.27
CA ALA A 86 11.34 -17.75 -0.62
C ALA A 86 11.18 -18.74 -1.80
N PRO A 87 10.13 -19.58 -1.86
CA PRO A 87 9.93 -20.49 -2.99
C PRO A 87 9.72 -19.74 -4.31
N LEU A 88 8.98 -18.63 -4.28
CA LEU A 88 8.76 -17.79 -5.47
C LEU A 88 10.07 -17.11 -5.93
N THR A 89 10.88 -16.64 -4.97
CA THR A 89 12.19 -16.07 -5.27
C THR A 89 13.12 -17.11 -5.90
N LEU A 90 13.07 -18.36 -5.45
CA LEU A 90 13.84 -19.47 -6.03
C LEU A 90 13.50 -19.68 -7.52
N LEU A 91 12.20 -19.63 -7.88
CA LEU A 91 11.73 -19.75 -9.26
C LEU A 91 12.22 -18.62 -10.18
N THR A 92 12.77 -17.53 -9.64
CA THR A 92 13.36 -16.45 -10.45
C THR A 92 14.82 -16.71 -10.87
N ARG A 93 15.48 -17.73 -10.30
CA ARG A 93 16.87 -18.08 -10.59
C ARG A 93 17.00 -18.80 -11.95
N LYS A 94 18.16 -18.66 -12.58
CA LYS A 94 18.46 -19.35 -13.85
C LYS A 94 18.45 -20.88 -13.62
N GLY A 95 17.86 -21.62 -14.56
CA GLY A 95 17.88 -23.08 -14.58
C GLY A 95 16.78 -23.77 -13.75
N ILE A 96 15.91 -23.03 -13.07
CA ILE A 96 14.78 -23.59 -12.33
C ILE A 96 13.56 -23.69 -13.24
N LYS A 97 12.95 -24.89 -13.31
CA LYS A 97 11.72 -25.12 -14.09
C LYS A 97 10.50 -24.68 -13.29
N PHE A 98 9.52 -24.11 -14.00
CA PHE A 98 8.17 -23.90 -13.47
C PHE A 98 7.40 -25.21 -13.60
N GLU A 99 6.89 -25.72 -12.49
CA GLU A 99 5.92 -26.82 -12.44
C GLU A 99 4.50 -26.29 -12.22
#